data_AF-W9HM15-F1
#
_entry.id   AF-W9HM15-F1
#
_cell.length_a   1.000
_cell.length_b   1.000
_cell.length_c   1.000
_cell.angle_alpha   90.00
_cell.angle_beta   90.00
_cell.angle_gamma   90.00
#
_symmetry.space_group_name_H-M   'P 1'
#
loop_
_entity.id
_entity.type
_entity.pdbx_description
1 polymer ?
#
loop_
_entity_poly.entity_id
_entity_poly.type
_entity_poly.pdbx_seq_one_letter_code
_entity_poly.pdbx_strand_id
1 'polypeptide(L)'
;MELCYGTRSFPQLIDLPGAWHGNQFSDESEYVYNLSSQEVEEIENALCHFKALGLDGDLICRQNFPLPTVGKSLDRIRLDVHEGKGFGLVRGINPLDYPAEDLTMIYLGVQSYIANLRGRQDEKGNMLVHVVADNTSNLSSQHHRHSASEITFHNEESGDIVSWLTRSTAASGGRCIIASGYAVYNILNRHHPASILQLSQPKWIFANQEGYPRPLFFYHRNRIMLNFGRVPLIGNAIHPRPAHLPRISMKQFKALEDIERAARKVQLEIETKPGDIHFINNLFVLHKRDSFKNGDGVGEKRHLVRMRLRDDELGWNLPESLRKEWADAFGAGLDKLWHVDPMPEGYFPLRSYPN
;
A
#
# COMPACT_ATOMS: atom_id res chain seq x y z
N MET A 1 12.07 26.28 -16.23
CA MET A 1 10.93 27.11 -15.79
C MET A 1 9.81 26.93 -16.79
N GLU A 2 8.98 25.90 -16.62
CA GLU A 2 7.65 25.82 -17.21
C GLU A 2 6.68 25.59 -16.04
N LEU A 3 6.20 26.68 -15.46
CA LEU A 3 5.08 26.70 -14.53
C LEU A 3 3.80 26.41 -15.32
N CYS A 4 3.63 25.17 -15.77
CA CYS A 4 2.40 24.70 -16.40
C CYS A 4 1.38 24.28 -15.34
N TYR A 5 1.03 25.19 -14.42
CA TYR A 5 -0.20 25.09 -13.64
C TYR A 5 -1.34 25.82 -14.37
N GLY A 6 -1.44 25.58 -15.68
CA GLY A 6 -2.69 25.79 -16.41
C GLY A 6 -3.69 24.76 -15.88
N THR A 7 -4.89 25.22 -15.56
CA THR A 7 -6.03 24.40 -15.15
C THR A 7 -6.30 23.32 -16.18
N ARG A 8 -5.63 22.17 -16.10
CA ARG A 8 -6.11 20.96 -16.78
C ARG A 8 -7.48 20.68 -16.16
N SER A 9 -8.53 20.85 -16.96
CA SER A 9 -9.88 20.55 -16.52
C SER A 9 -9.92 19.07 -16.17
N PHE A 10 -10.08 18.78 -14.88
CA PHE A 10 -10.39 17.45 -14.43
C PHE A 10 -11.66 16.96 -15.16
N PRO A 11 -11.75 15.68 -15.56
CA PRO A 11 -12.87 15.17 -16.34
C PRO A 11 -14.16 15.19 -15.54
N GLN A 12 -15.32 15.40 -16.17
CA GLN A 12 -16.58 15.46 -15.44
C GLN A 12 -16.91 14.17 -14.68
N LEU A 13 -16.54 13.03 -15.25
CA LEU A 13 -16.72 11.68 -14.69
C LEU A 13 -15.53 10.82 -15.10
N ILE A 14 -15.10 9.92 -14.20
CA ILE A 14 -14.21 8.80 -14.52
C ILE A 14 -15.08 7.55 -14.67
N ASP A 15 -15.09 7.00 -15.88
CA ASP A 15 -15.72 5.73 -16.22
C ASP A 15 -14.64 4.76 -16.72
N LEU A 16 -13.85 4.28 -15.76
CA LEU A 16 -12.76 3.32 -15.96
C LEU A 16 -12.97 2.14 -15.01
N PRO A 17 -12.40 0.95 -15.27
CA PRO A 17 -12.58 -0.22 -14.41
C PRO A 17 -12.27 0.02 -12.92
N GLY A 18 -11.34 0.93 -12.62
CA GLY A 18 -11.01 1.35 -11.26
C GLY A 18 -12.08 2.20 -10.55
N ALA A 19 -13.15 2.63 -11.22
CA ALA A 19 -14.21 3.50 -10.70
C ALA A 19 -15.38 2.72 -10.08
N TRP A 20 -15.07 1.92 -9.05
CA TRP A 20 -16.01 0.99 -8.44
C TRP A 20 -16.57 1.45 -7.09
N HIS A 21 -17.71 0.87 -6.71
CA HIS A 21 -18.24 0.92 -5.35
C HIS A 21 -18.09 -0.45 -4.70
N GLY A 22 -17.64 -0.53 -3.44
CA GLY A 22 -17.37 -1.82 -2.80
C GLY A 22 -18.57 -2.77 -2.76
N ASN A 23 -19.79 -2.24 -2.68
CA ASN A 23 -21.02 -3.04 -2.72
C ASN A 23 -21.29 -3.74 -4.07
N GLN A 24 -20.52 -3.45 -5.12
CA GLN A 24 -20.61 -4.15 -6.39
C GLN A 24 -19.95 -5.53 -6.32
N PHE A 25 -19.00 -5.74 -5.40
CA PHE A 25 -18.30 -7.00 -5.23
C PHE A 25 -19.08 -7.86 -4.23
N SER A 26 -19.98 -8.68 -4.74
CA SER A 26 -20.76 -9.62 -3.93
C SER A 26 -20.09 -10.98 -3.80
N ASP A 27 -19.14 -11.30 -4.68
CA ASP A 27 -18.39 -12.54 -4.66
C ASP A 27 -16.89 -12.25 -4.52
N GLU A 28 -16.26 -12.86 -3.50
CA GLU A 28 -14.82 -12.72 -3.30
C GLU A 28 -14.02 -13.26 -4.49
N SER A 29 -14.55 -14.21 -5.26
CA SER A 29 -13.87 -14.76 -6.44
C SER A 29 -13.54 -13.71 -7.52
N GLU A 30 -14.21 -12.55 -7.48
CA GLU A 30 -13.95 -11.43 -8.37
C GLU A 30 -12.59 -10.76 -8.09
N TYR A 31 -12.03 -10.91 -6.89
CA TYR A 31 -10.77 -10.30 -6.47
C TYR A 31 -9.81 -11.23 -5.71
N VAL A 32 -10.26 -12.43 -5.35
CA VAL A 32 -9.48 -13.45 -4.66
C VAL A 32 -9.17 -14.61 -5.58
N TYR A 33 -7.89 -14.78 -5.90
CA TYR A 33 -7.38 -15.97 -6.55
C TYR A 33 -7.05 -17.03 -5.49
N ASN A 34 -7.90 -18.05 -5.40
CA ASN A 34 -7.71 -19.19 -4.51
C ASN A 34 -6.85 -20.24 -5.21
N LEU A 35 -5.67 -20.50 -4.63
CA LEU A 35 -4.75 -21.52 -5.08
C LEU A 35 -5.34 -22.92 -4.84
N SER A 36 -5.25 -23.77 -5.86
CA SER A 36 -5.48 -25.21 -5.69
C SER A 36 -4.31 -25.88 -4.96
N SER A 37 -4.50 -27.11 -4.49
CA SER A 37 -3.40 -27.89 -3.89
C SER A 37 -2.24 -28.11 -4.87
N GLN A 38 -2.52 -28.29 -6.17
CA GLN A 38 -1.48 -28.44 -7.19
C GLN A 38 -0.72 -27.11 -7.44
N GLU A 39 -1.41 -25.98 -7.33
CA GLU A 39 -0.80 -24.66 -7.47
C GLU A 39 0.06 -24.30 -6.25
N VAL A 40 -0.31 -24.75 -5.05
CA VAL A 40 0.54 -24.66 -3.86
C VAL A 40 1.81 -25.52 -4.05
N GLU A 41 1.68 -26.75 -4.51
CA GLU A 41 2.82 -27.64 -4.81
C GLU A 41 3.76 -27.02 -5.87
N GLU A 42 3.22 -26.32 -6.88
CA GLU A 42 4.02 -25.57 -7.85
C GLU A 42 4.85 -24.46 -7.19
N ILE A 43 4.26 -23.70 -6.26
CA ILE A 43 4.98 -22.66 -5.50
C ILE A 43 6.09 -23.26 -4.63
N GLU A 44 5.84 -24.40 -4.00
CA GLU A 44 6.83 -25.11 -3.19
C GLU A 44 7.99 -25.63 -4.04
N ASN A 45 7.70 -26.16 -5.23
CA ASN A 45 8.71 -26.57 -6.19
C ASN A 45 9.56 -25.38 -6.67
N ALA A 46 8.94 -24.21 -6.91
CA ALA A 46 9.65 -22.99 -7.27
C ALA A 46 10.57 -22.50 -6.14
N LEU A 47 10.11 -22.58 -4.88
CA LEU A 47 10.91 -22.27 -3.70
C LEU A 47 12.13 -23.20 -3.60
N CYS A 48 11.92 -24.51 -3.72
CA CYS A 48 13.02 -25.50 -3.70
C CYS A 48 14.02 -25.25 -4.83
N HIS A 49 13.53 -24.96 -6.04
CA HIS A 49 14.37 -24.61 -7.17
C HIS A 49 15.23 -23.38 -6.88
N PHE A 50 14.63 -22.28 -6.38
CA PHE A 50 15.37 -21.06 -6.06
C PHE A 50 16.44 -21.30 -5.00
N LYS A 51 16.11 -22.03 -3.93
CA LYS A 51 17.06 -22.37 -2.86
C LYS A 51 18.25 -23.17 -3.39
N ALA A 52 18.03 -24.07 -4.35
CA ALA A 52 19.10 -24.85 -4.97
C ALA A 52 20.09 -24.01 -5.80
N LEU A 53 19.71 -22.79 -6.21
CA LEU A 53 20.62 -21.87 -6.92
C LEU A 53 21.63 -21.19 -5.98
N GLY A 54 21.40 -21.22 -4.65
CA GLY A 54 22.28 -20.57 -3.67
C GLY A 54 22.36 -19.05 -3.81
N LEU A 55 21.34 -18.43 -4.40
CA LEU A 55 21.25 -16.98 -4.57
C LEU A 55 20.68 -16.31 -3.32
N ASP A 56 21.05 -15.04 -3.12
CA ASP A 56 20.43 -14.20 -2.08
C ASP A 56 18.96 -13.92 -2.44
N GLY A 57 18.08 -13.92 -1.43
CA GLY A 57 16.63 -13.82 -1.63
C GLY A 57 16.16 -12.53 -2.32
N ASP A 58 16.95 -11.45 -2.28
CA ASP A 58 16.62 -10.21 -2.98
C ASP A 58 16.78 -10.31 -4.50
N LEU A 59 17.48 -11.35 -4.98
CA LEU A 59 17.63 -11.70 -6.39
C LEU A 59 16.46 -12.52 -6.94
N ILE A 60 15.44 -12.85 -6.14
CA ILE A 60 14.24 -13.55 -6.64
C ILE A 60 13.58 -12.73 -7.75
N CYS A 61 13.37 -13.39 -8.90
CA CYS A 61 12.67 -12.87 -10.07
C CYS A 61 11.90 -14.01 -10.77
N ARG A 62 11.09 -13.66 -11.78
CA ARG A 62 10.30 -14.64 -12.53
C ARG A 62 11.15 -15.75 -13.16
N GLN A 63 12.39 -15.46 -13.54
CA GLN A 63 13.28 -16.42 -14.21
C GLN A 63 13.83 -17.50 -13.28
N ASN A 64 14.07 -17.16 -12.01
CA ASN A 64 14.62 -18.09 -11.00
C ASN A 64 13.59 -18.56 -9.96
N PHE A 65 12.34 -18.12 -10.08
CA PHE A 65 11.18 -18.61 -9.33
C PHE A 65 10.04 -18.98 -10.32
N PRO A 66 10.17 -20.12 -11.02
CA PRO A 66 9.29 -20.46 -12.14
C PRO A 66 7.89 -20.90 -11.68
N LEU A 67 6.85 -20.24 -12.18
CA LEU A 67 5.44 -20.55 -11.93
C LEU A 67 4.68 -20.71 -13.28
N PRO A 68 4.86 -21.84 -14.00
CA PRO A 68 4.29 -22.02 -15.33
C PRO A 68 2.75 -22.01 -15.39
N THR A 69 2.07 -22.41 -14.32
CA THR A 69 0.60 -22.37 -14.23
C THR A 69 0.15 -21.15 -13.45
N VAL A 70 0.64 -21.01 -12.21
CA VAL A 70 0.25 -19.95 -11.29
C VAL A 70 0.59 -18.57 -11.87
N GLY A 71 1.74 -18.46 -12.54
CA GLY A 71 2.20 -17.21 -13.17
C GLY A 71 1.20 -16.63 -14.17
N LYS A 72 0.42 -17.46 -14.89
CA LYS A 72 -0.60 -16.99 -15.83
C LYS A 72 -1.76 -16.30 -15.12
N SER A 73 -2.15 -16.82 -13.95
CA SER A 73 -3.18 -16.20 -13.10
C SER A 73 -2.64 -14.93 -12.44
N LEU A 74 -1.38 -14.95 -11.99
CA LEU A 74 -0.72 -13.75 -11.45
C LEU A 74 -0.59 -12.64 -12.50
N ASP A 75 -0.36 -12.97 -13.78
CA ASP A 75 -0.36 -11.97 -14.86
C ASP A 75 -1.75 -11.30 -15.05
N ARG A 76 -2.85 -12.02 -14.79
CA ARG A 76 -4.20 -11.42 -14.77
C ARG A 76 -4.36 -10.48 -13.59
N ILE A 77 -3.88 -10.87 -12.40
CA ILE A 77 -3.89 -10.01 -11.21
C ILE A 77 -3.04 -8.76 -11.44
N ARG A 78 -1.85 -8.91 -12.06
CA ARG A 78 -0.98 -7.80 -12.46
C ARG A 78 -1.73 -6.80 -13.33
N LEU A 79 -2.41 -7.27 -14.39
CA LEU A 79 -3.22 -6.40 -15.24
C LEU A 79 -4.38 -5.74 -14.47
N ASP A 80 -5.09 -6.48 -13.62
CA ASP A 80 -6.18 -5.93 -12.83
C ASP A 80 -5.74 -4.86 -11.83
N VAL A 81 -4.56 -5.04 -11.23
CA VAL A 81 -3.97 -4.06 -10.30
C VAL A 81 -3.52 -2.81 -11.06
N HIS A 82 -2.92 -2.93 -12.25
CA HIS A 82 -2.40 -1.77 -12.98
C HIS A 82 -3.45 -1.04 -13.82
N GLU A 83 -4.38 -1.76 -14.44
CA GLU A 83 -5.29 -1.25 -15.48
C GLU A 83 -6.77 -1.52 -15.18
N GLY A 84 -7.05 -2.48 -14.30
CA GLY A 84 -8.41 -2.87 -13.92
C GLY A 84 -8.91 -2.19 -12.65
N LYS A 85 -9.45 -3.00 -11.75
CA LYS A 85 -10.03 -2.57 -10.46
C LYS A 85 -9.00 -2.02 -9.48
N GLY A 86 -7.71 -2.24 -9.69
CA GLY A 86 -6.65 -1.68 -8.83
C GLY A 86 -6.30 -2.50 -7.61
N PHE A 87 -6.82 -3.72 -7.46
CA PHE A 87 -6.46 -4.58 -6.35
C PHE A 87 -6.68 -6.05 -6.69
N GLY A 88 -6.03 -6.93 -5.93
CA GLY A 88 -6.23 -8.37 -6.01
C GLY A 88 -5.56 -9.09 -4.83
N LEU A 89 -5.95 -10.33 -4.62
CA LEU A 89 -5.50 -11.16 -3.51
C LEU A 89 -5.15 -12.56 -4.01
N VAL A 90 -4.06 -13.13 -3.49
CA VAL A 90 -3.72 -14.55 -3.62
C VAL A 90 -3.94 -15.23 -2.27
N ARG A 91 -4.70 -16.32 -2.26
CA ARG A 91 -5.10 -17.06 -1.05
C ARG A 91 -4.82 -18.55 -1.21
N GLY A 92 -4.44 -19.22 -0.12
CA GLY A 92 -4.25 -20.67 -0.08
C GLY A 92 -2.88 -21.13 0.44
N ILE A 93 -1.93 -20.21 0.61
CA ILE A 93 -0.67 -20.48 1.32
C ILE A 93 -1.00 -20.62 2.82
N ASN A 94 -0.48 -21.63 3.50
CA ASN A 94 -0.60 -21.75 4.95
C ASN A 94 0.73 -21.33 5.61
N PRO A 95 0.79 -20.20 6.34
CA PRO A 95 2.03 -19.73 6.95
C PRO A 95 2.69 -20.70 7.92
N LEU A 96 1.91 -21.61 8.54
CA LEU A 96 2.42 -22.55 9.54
C LEU A 96 3.27 -23.67 8.92
N ASP A 97 3.17 -23.87 7.61
CA ASP A 97 3.91 -24.90 6.88
C ASP A 97 5.34 -24.46 6.52
N TYR A 98 5.67 -23.17 6.73
CA TYR A 98 6.94 -22.59 6.30
C TYR A 98 7.64 -21.82 7.42
N PRO A 99 8.98 -21.93 7.54
CA PRO A 99 9.75 -20.97 8.32
C PRO A 99 9.64 -19.56 7.71
N ALA A 100 9.91 -18.54 8.53
CA ALA A 100 9.71 -17.14 8.15
C ALA A 100 10.50 -16.74 6.89
N GLU A 101 11.70 -17.27 6.71
CA GLU A 101 12.55 -17.08 5.54
C GLU A 101 11.90 -17.64 4.28
N ASP A 102 11.44 -18.88 4.33
CA ASP A 102 10.81 -19.58 3.20
C ASP A 102 9.49 -18.90 2.81
N LEU A 103 8.67 -18.53 3.79
CA LEU A 103 7.43 -17.78 3.55
C LEU A 103 7.71 -16.40 2.92
N THR A 104 8.81 -15.76 3.33
CA THR A 104 9.25 -14.49 2.73
C THR A 104 9.73 -14.69 1.29
N MET A 105 10.46 -15.76 0.99
CA MET A 105 10.86 -16.10 -0.37
C MET A 105 9.65 -16.40 -1.27
N ILE A 106 8.65 -17.15 -0.78
CA ILE A 106 7.38 -17.37 -1.49
C ILE A 106 6.72 -16.02 -1.81
N TYR A 107 6.62 -15.14 -0.81
CA TYR A 107 6.06 -13.81 -0.99
C TYR A 107 6.80 -13.01 -2.07
N LEU A 108 8.14 -12.99 -2.04
CA LEU A 108 8.97 -12.30 -3.04
C LEU A 108 8.84 -12.93 -4.44
N GLY A 109 8.69 -14.25 -4.52
CA GLY A 109 8.46 -15.01 -5.75
C GLY A 109 7.15 -14.67 -6.41
N VAL A 110 6.03 -14.83 -5.69
CA VAL A 110 4.68 -14.47 -6.15
C VAL A 110 4.62 -12.99 -6.56
N GLN A 111 5.17 -12.10 -5.73
CA GLN A 111 5.21 -10.68 -5.99
C GLN A 111 5.95 -10.31 -7.29
N SER A 112 7.00 -11.06 -7.66
CA SER A 112 7.75 -10.79 -8.91
C SER A 112 6.90 -10.96 -10.18
N TYR A 113 5.76 -11.66 -10.06
CA TYR A 113 4.76 -11.74 -11.11
C TYR A 113 3.76 -10.58 -11.10
N ILE A 114 3.66 -9.81 -10.04
CA ILE A 114 2.81 -8.61 -10.00
C ILE A 114 3.61 -7.37 -10.34
N ALA A 115 4.82 -7.24 -9.79
CA ALA A 115 5.71 -6.11 -9.98
C ALA A 115 7.17 -6.56 -9.77
N ASN A 116 8.04 -6.22 -10.71
CA ASN A 116 9.43 -6.74 -10.74
C ASN A 116 10.41 -5.91 -9.88
N LEU A 117 10.06 -4.69 -9.48
CA LEU A 117 10.90 -3.84 -8.64
C LEU A 117 10.36 -3.71 -7.21
N ARG A 118 11.30 -3.66 -6.27
CA ARG A 118 11.05 -3.58 -4.83
C ARG A 118 11.66 -2.29 -4.30
N GLY A 119 10.84 -1.49 -3.63
CA GLY A 119 11.25 -0.19 -3.12
C GLY A 119 11.65 -0.27 -1.66
N ARG A 120 12.64 0.54 -1.27
CA ARG A 120 12.93 0.83 0.13
C ARG A 120 11.67 1.29 0.82
N GLN A 121 11.55 0.96 2.10
CA GLN A 121 10.45 1.27 2.99
C GLN A 121 10.77 2.45 3.89
N ASP A 122 11.98 3.00 3.88
CA ASP A 122 12.40 4.24 4.54
C ASP A 122 13.83 4.61 4.11
N GLU A 123 14.33 5.72 4.64
CA GLU A 123 15.68 6.24 4.36
C GLU A 123 16.81 5.34 4.90
N LYS A 124 16.52 4.40 5.82
CA LYS A 124 17.54 3.49 6.36
C LYS A 124 17.83 2.29 5.47
N GLY A 125 17.06 2.07 4.41
CA GLY A 125 17.26 0.91 3.55
C GLY A 125 16.31 -0.25 3.80
N ASN A 126 15.42 -0.17 4.79
CA ASN A 126 14.53 -1.29 5.12
C ASN A 126 13.71 -1.71 3.90
N MET A 127 13.71 -2.98 3.53
CA MET A 127 12.96 -3.48 2.35
C MET A 127 11.60 -4.06 2.74
N LEU A 128 11.46 -4.47 3.99
CA LEU A 128 10.25 -5.05 4.57
C LEU A 128 9.78 -4.21 5.75
N VAL A 129 8.47 -4.04 5.88
CA VAL A 129 7.86 -3.40 7.07
C VAL A 129 6.97 -4.41 7.77
N HIS A 130 7.30 -4.68 9.02
CA HIS A 130 6.50 -5.50 9.91
C HIS A 130 5.41 -4.63 10.56
N VAL A 131 4.16 -4.90 10.22
CA VAL A 131 2.98 -4.26 10.81
C VAL A 131 2.45 -5.17 11.90
N VAL A 132 2.99 -4.99 13.10
CA VAL A 132 2.70 -5.74 14.33
C VAL A 132 2.32 -4.74 15.41
N ALA A 133 1.24 -4.97 16.17
CA ALA A 133 1.00 -4.12 17.34
C ALA A 133 2.11 -4.36 18.38
N ASP A 134 2.80 -3.30 18.76
CA ASP A 134 3.86 -3.32 19.75
C ASP A 134 3.44 -2.46 20.94
N ASN A 135 3.22 -3.08 22.09
CA ASN A 135 2.77 -2.41 23.31
C ASN A 135 3.87 -2.28 24.37
N THR A 136 5.11 -2.58 23.99
CA THR A 136 6.28 -2.60 24.89
C THR A 136 6.66 -1.21 25.41
N SER A 137 6.38 -0.15 24.65
CA SER A 137 6.53 1.24 25.10
C SER A 137 5.34 2.12 24.67
N ASN A 138 5.13 3.21 25.41
CA ASN A 138 4.09 4.19 25.05
C ASN A 138 4.37 4.84 23.69
N LEU A 139 5.63 4.95 23.26
CA LEU A 139 5.95 5.41 21.91
C LEU A 139 5.64 4.32 20.87
N SER A 140 6.08 3.07 21.07
CA SER A 140 5.83 1.99 20.10
C SER A 140 4.33 1.72 19.89
N SER A 141 3.53 1.68 20.95
CA SER A 141 2.06 1.51 20.89
C SER A 141 1.30 2.61 20.15
N GLN A 142 1.98 3.73 19.87
CA GLN A 142 1.43 4.93 19.29
C GLN A 142 1.83 5.11 17.80
N HIS A 143 2.88 4.45 17.31
CA HIS A 143 3.20 4.49 15.87
C HIS A 143 2.16 3.72 15.05
N HIS A 144 1.65 4.26 13.94
CA HIS A 144 0.55 3.61 13.19
C HIS A 144 0.82 2.15 12.76
N ARG A 145 2.10 1.81 12.49
CA ARG A 145 2.52 0.45 12.14
C ARG A 145 2.56 -0.50 13.35
N HIS A 146 2.62 0.08 14.55
CA HIS A 146 2.78 -0.57 15.84
C HIS A 146 1.59 -0.36 16.80
N SER A 147 0.58 0.40 16.37
CA SER A 147 -0.59 0.72 17.17
C SER A 147 -1.78 -0.16 16.82
N ALA A 148 -2.54 -0.56 17.84
CA ALA A 148 -3.83 -1.21 17.68
C ALA A 148 -4.95 -0.24 17.21
N SER A 149 -4.68 1.07 17.15
CA SER A 149 -5.65 2.11 16.78
C SER A 149 -6.07 2.06 15.30
N GLU A 150 -7.19 2.71 14.96
CA GLU A 150 -7.60 2.92 13.56
C GLU A 150 -6.53 3.71 12.79
N ILE A 151 -6.27 3.30 11.55
CA ILE A 151 -5.56 4.11 10.55
C ILE A 151 -6.61 4.56 9.55
N THR A 152 -6.68 5.85 9.28
CA THR A 152 -7.65 6.45 8.34
C THR A 152 -7.28 6.12 6.89
N PHE A 153 -8.14 6.50 5.93
CA PHE A 153 -7.82 6.28 4.51
C PHE A 153 -6.55 7.04 4.11
N HIS A 154 -5.66 6.35 3.42
CA HIS A 154 -4.41 6.91 2.94
C HIS A 154 -3.88 6.13 1.73
N ASN A 155 -2.84 6.68 1.11
CA ASN A 155 -1.90 6.00 0.24
C ASN A 155 -0.53 5.99 0.94
N GLU A 156 0.33 5.06 0.55
CA GLU A 156 1.75 5.15 0.92
C GLU A 156 2.43 6.28 0.15
N GLU A 157 3.47 6.88 0.73
CA GLU A 157 4.14 8.05 0.16
C GLU A 157 4.83 7.79 -1.19
N SER A 158 5.13 6.51 -1.49
CA SER A 158 5.69 6.07 -2.76
C SER A 158 5.30 4.63 -3.11
N GLY A 159 5.71 4.17 -4.29
CA GLY A 159 5.36 2.85 -4.84
C GLY A 159 4.08 2.90 -5.65
N ASP A 160 4.09 2.23 -6.79
CA ASP A 160 2.91 2.08 -7.66
C ASP A 160 1.91 1.12 -7.00
N ILE A 161 2.43 0.09 -6.33
CA ILE A 161 1.66 -0.93 -5.63
C ILE A 161 2.11 -1.03 -4.18
N VAL A 162 1.14 -1.16 -3.27
CA VAL A 162 1.39 -1.65 -1.91
C VAL A 162 1.00 -3.12 -1.88
N SER A 163 1.89 -3.94 -1.33
CA SER A 163 1.66 -5.35 -1.16
C SER A 163 1.88 -5.75 0.29
N TRP A 164 1.13 -6.72 0.79
CA TRP A 164 1.42 -7.31 2.08
C TRP A 164 1.09 -8.80 2.14
N LEU A 165 1.95 -9.53 2.84
CA LEU A 165 1.73 -10.91 3.28
C LEU A 165 1.13 -10.88 4.68
N THR A 166 0.05 -11.63 4.89
CA THR A 166 -0.51 -11.86 6.22
C THR A 166 0.12 -13.10 6.85
N ARG A 167 0.94 -12.93 7.89
CA ARG A 167 1.45 -14.09 8.65
C ARG A 167 0.44 -14.57 9.68
N SER A 168 -0.26 -13.63 10.32
CA SER A 168 -1.29 -13.91 11.31
C SER A 168 -2.25 -12.72 11.48
N THR A 169 -3.47 -12.99 11.93
CA THR A 169 -4.52 -12.00 12.15
C THR A 169 -4.65 -11.63 13.63
N ALA A 170 -5.36 -10.55 13.92
CA ALA A 170 -5.75 -10.25 15.30
C ALA A 170 -6.86 -11.22 15.75
N ALA A 171 -7.05 -11.39 17.07
CA ALA A 171 -8.21 -12.10 17.60
C ALA A 171 -9.55 -11.43 17.24
N SER A 172 -9.57 -10.10 17.11
CA SER A 172 -10.74 -9.35 16.62
C SER A 172 -10.36 -8.02 16.00
N GLY A 173 -11.17 -7.53 15.04
CA GLY A 173 -10.95 -6.27 14.34
C GLY A 173 -9.80 -6.33 13.32
N GLY A 174 -9.20 -5.18 13.02
CA GLY A 174 -7.98 -5.11 12.20
C GLY A 174 -8.20 -5.32 10.71
N ARG A 175 -9.46 -5.15 10.31
CA ARG A 175 -9.99 -5.35 8.97
C ARG A 175 -9.26 -4.47 7.96
N CYS A 176 -8.93 -5.05 6.82
CA CYS A 176 -8.41 -4.31 5.68
C CYS A 176 -9.59 -3.72 4.91
N ILE A 177 -9.61 -2.40 4.76
CA ILE A 177 -10.68 -1.71 4.05
C ILE A 177 -10.05 -0.85 2.97
N ILE A 178 -10.53 -0.98 1.74
CA ILE A 178 -10.06 -0.22 0.59
C ILE A 178 -11.16 0.63 -0.01
N ALA A 179 -10.82 1.69 -0.73
CA ALA A 179 -11.77 2.54 -1.44
C ALA A 179 -11.21 3.00 -2.77
N SER A 180 -12.03 2.93 -3.82
CA SER A 180 -11.69 3.48 -5.13
C SER A 180 -11.53 4.99 -5.07
N GLY A 181 -10.33 5.49 -5.34
CA GLY A 181 -10.04 6.91 -5.51
C GLY A 181 -10.74 7.51 -6.74
N TYR A 182 -11.07 6.70 -7.75
CA TYR A 182 -11.87 7.14 -8.90
C TYR A 182 -13.33 7.36 -8.51
N ALA A 183 -13.93 6.47 -7.72
CA ALA A 183 -15.28 6.67 -7.21
C ALA A 183 -15.34 7.81 -6.19
N VAL A 184 -14.33 7.94 -5.33
CA VAL A 184 -14.14 9.12 -4.46
C VAL A 184 -14.10 10.39 -5.30
N TYR A 185 -13.27 10.42 -6.35
CA TYR A 185 -13.20 11.56 -7.28
C TYR A 185 -14.57 11.89 -7.86
N ASN A 186 -15.31 10.89 -8.37
CA ASN A 186 -16.64 11.09 -8.97
C ASN A 186 -17.63 11.70 -7.96
N ILE A 187 -17.65 11.23 -6.72
CA ILE A 187 -18.49 11.78 -5.65
C ILE A 187 -18.10 13.23 -5.35
N LEU A 188 -16.81 13.51 -5.19
CA LEU A 188 -16.32 14.84 -4.87
C LEU A 188 -16.55 15.82 -6.02
N ASN A 189 -16.31 15.42 -7.26
CA ASN A 189 -16.50 16.27 -8.42
C ASN A 189 -17.98 16.67 -8.58
N ARG A 190 -18.91 15.73 -8.31
CA ARG A 190 -20.35 15.96 -8.39
C ARG A 190 -20.91 16.80 -7.23
N HIS A 191 -20.48 16.53 -6.00
CA HIS A 191 -21.14 17.07 -4.79
C HIS A 191 -20.28 18.09 -4.02
N HIS A 192 -18.97 18.08 -4.22
CA HIS A 192 -18.00 18.92 -3.51
C HIS A 192 -16.91 19.47 -4.46
N PRO A 193 -17.24 20.12 -5.59
CA PRO A 193 -16.25 20.54 -6.59
C PRO A 193 -15.20 21.53 -6.05
N ALA A 194 -15.56 22.33 -5.04
CA ALA A 194 -14.62 23.20 -4.34
C ALA A 194 -13.50 22.40 -3.63
N SER A 195 -13.79 21.19 -3.16
CA SER A 195 -12.81 20.30 -2.55
C SER A 195 -11.87 19.72 -3.59
N ILE A 196 -12.34 19.32 -4.78
CA ILE A 196 -11.44 18.93 -5.90
C ILE A 196 -10.47 20.06 -6.24
N LEU A 197 -10.98 21.29 -6.41
CA LEU A 197 -10.15 22.46 -6.69
C LEU A 197 -9.10 22.71 -5.58
N GLN A 198 -9.46 22.48 -4.32
CA GLN A 198 -8.55 22.65 -3.18
C GLN A 198 -7.49 21.54 -3.14
N LEU A 199 -7.87 20.29 -3.43
CA LEU A 199 -7.00 19.11 -3.41
C LEU A 199 -6.01 19.10 -4.59
N SER A 200 -6.36 19.71 -5.71
CA SER A 200 -5.51 19.79 -6.90
C SER A 200 -4.50 20.93 -6.87
N GLN A 201 -4.54 21.81 -5.86
CA GLN A 201 -3.59 22.91 -5.72
C GLN A 201 -2.24 22.43 -5.17
N PRO A 202 -1.10 22.90 -5.70
CA PRO A 202 0.24 22.60 -5.17
C PRO A 202 0.52 23.42 -3.90
N LYS A 203 -0.28 23.23 -2.85
CA LYS A 203 -0.21 23.98 -1.58
C LYS A 203 -0.16 23.08 -0.35
N TRP A 204 -0.08 21.76 -0.55
CA TRP A 204 -0.05 20.79 0.53
C TRP A 204 1.40 20.45 0.87
N ILE A 205 1.77 20.69 2.13
CA ILE A 205 3.13 20.45 2.63
C ILE A 205 3.06 19.34 3.67
N PHE A 206 3.70 18.23 3.34
CA PHE A 206 3.81 17.04 4.16
C PHE A 206 4.98 17.18 5.14
N ALA A 207 4.76 16.87 6.42
CA ALA A 207 5.80 17.00 7.44
C ALA A 207 6.91 15.95 7.33
N ASN A 208 6.65 14.84 6.64
CA ASN A 208 7.57 13.72 6.44
C ASN A 208 8.34 13.77 5.11
N GLN A 209 8.16 14.83 4.32
CA GLN A 209 8.82 15.04 3.03
C GLN A 209 9.61 16.35 3.07
N GLU A 210 10.55 16.55 2.14
CA GLU A 210 11.42 17.73 2.05
C GLU A 210 10.69 19.05 1.69
N GLY A 211 9.52 19.32 2.27
CA GLY A 211 8.90 20.64 2.32
C GLY A 211 8.32 21.18 1.00
N TYR A 212 8.40 20.45 -0.11
CA TYR A 212 7.89 20.92 -1.38
C TYR A 212 6.36 20.83 -1.45
N PRO A 213 5.65 21.96 -1.65
CA PRO A 213 4.20 21.94 -1.81
C PRO A 213 3.79 21.14 -3.06
N ARG A 214 2.83 20.24 -2.91
CA ARG A 214 2.28 19.46 -4.03
C ARG A 214 0.77 19.27 -3.92
N PRO A 215 0.08 18.88 -5.01
CA PRO A 215 -1.31 18.44 -4.97
C PRO A 215 -1.48 17.12 -4.19
N LEU A 216 -2.71 16.84 -3.80
CA LEU A 216 -3.15 15.52 -3.30
C LEU A 216 -3.88 14.73 -4.38
N PHE A 217 -4.60 15.43 -5.25
CA PHE A 217 -5.24 14.90 -6.44
C PHE A 217 -4.53 15.38 -7.69
N PHE A 218 -4.25 14.45 -8.60
CA PHE A 218 -3.59 14.70 -9.86
C PHE A 218 -4.49 14.24 -11.00
N TYR A 219 -4.48 14.97 -12.10
CA TYR A 219 -4.96 14.47 -13.39
C TYR A 219 -3.78 14.43 -14.36
N HIS A 220 -3.30 13.22 -14.63
CA HIS A 220 -2.07 13.00 -15.40
C HIS A 220 -2.29 11.88 -16.40
N ARG A 221 -2.04 12.18 -17.69
CA ARG A 221 -2.22 11.24 -18.81
C ARG A 221 -3.55 10.49 -18.74
N ASN A 222 -4.64 11.23 -18.63
CA ASN A 222 -6.02 10.73 -18.59
C ASN A 222 -6.37 9.85 -17.38
N ARG A 223 -5.50 9.79 -16.36
CA ARG A 223 -5.76 9.08 -15.10
C ARG A 223 -5.84 10.07 -13.96
N ILE A 224 -6.71 9.78 -13.00
CA ILE A 224 -6.66 10.41 -11.69
C ILE A 224 -5.59 9.70 -10.86
N MET A 225 -4.81 10.44 -10.10
CA MET A 225 -3.93 9.84 -9.08
C MET A 225 -4.14 10.55 -7.76
N LEU A 226 -4.01 9.80 -6.67
CA LEU A 226 -4.04 10.29 -5.31
C LEU A 226 -2.72 9.93 -4.64
N ASN A 227 -2.19 10.87 -3.88
CA ASN A 227 -1.16 10.56 -2.90
C ASN A 227 -1.48 11.33 -1.63
N PHE A 228 -2.29 10.69 -0.79
CA PHE A 228 -2.96 11.30 0.34
C PHE A 228 -2.60 10.58 1.64
N GLY A 229 -2.14 11.35 2.63
CA GLY A 229 -1.97 10.90 4.02
C GLY A 229 -2.41 12.02 4.95
N ARG A 230 -3.39 11.78 5.82
CA ARG A 230 -3.96 12.83 6.68
C ARG A 230 -2.96 13.28 7.75
N VAL A 231 -2.27 12.32 8.38
CA VAL A 231 -1.44 12.60 9.55
C VAL A 231 -0.19 13.44 9.20
N PRO A 232 0.54 13.19 8.10
CA PRO A 232 1.61 14.08 7.67
C PRO A 232 1.20 15.54 7.39
N LEU A 233 -0.08 15.77 7.07
CA LEU A 233 -0.61 17.09 6.74
C LEU A 233 -1.08 17.88 7.97
N ILE A 234 -1.59 17.20 9.00
CA ILE A 234 -2.24 17.88 10.14
C ILE A 234 -1.62 17.54 11.50
N GLY A 235 -0.82 16.48 11.56
CA GLY A 235 -0.28 15.90 12.79
C GLY A 235 -1.32 15.13 13.60
N ASN A 236 -0.85 14.50 14.67
CA ASN A 236 -1.69 13.97 15.74
C ASN A 236 -0.95 14.15 17.09
N ALA A 237 -1.47 13.58 18.19
CA ALA A 237 -0.85 13.71 19.50
C ALA A 237 0.58 13.13 19.60
N ILE A 238 0.89 12.17 18.72
CA ILE A 238 2.11 11.34 18.75
C ILE A 238 3.14 11.92 17.76
N HIS A 239 2.66 12.31 16.59
CA HIS A 239 3.39 12.96 15.52
C HIS A 239 2.83 14.37 15.35
N PRO A 240 3.16 15.30 16.27
CA PRO A 240 2.69 16.67 16.15
C PRO A 240 3.25 17.30 14.87
N ARG A 241 2.41 18.08 14.19
CA ARG A 241 2.87 18.82 13.01
C ARG A 241 3.92 19.85 13.45
N PRO A 242 5.11 19.89 12.83
CA PRO A 242 6.13 20.88 13.16
C PRO A 242 5.61 22.32 13.07
N ALA A 243 5.87 23.13 14.10
CA ALA A 243 5.33 24.49 14.21
C ALA A 243 5.80 25.46 13.11
N HIS A 244 6.93 25.17 12.48
CA HIS A 244 7.46 25.98 11.36
C HIS A 244 6.70 25.75 10.05
N LEU A 245 5.93 24.66 9.93
CA LEU A 245 5.11 24.40 8.75
C LEU A 245 3.79 25.16 8.81
N PRO A 246 3.26 25.62 7.67
CA PRO A 246 1.96 26.26 7.63
C PRO A 246 0.87 25.36 8.21
N ARG A 247 -0.01 25.95 9.03
CA ARG A 247 -1.26 25.33 9.46
C ARG A 247 -2.18 25.17 8.24
N ILE A 248 -2.92 24.08 8.21
CA ILE A 248 -3.96 23.91 7.20
C ILE A 248 -5.13 24.86 7.48
N SER A 249 -5.68 25.45 6.42
CA SER A 249 -6.89 26.27 6.49
C SER A 249 -8.16 25.43 6.72
N MET A 250 -9.25 26.06 7.14
CA MET A 250 -10.55 25.39 7.24
C MET A 250 -11.03 24.79 5.90
N LYS A 251 -10.70 25.42 4.78
CA LYS A 251 -11.01 24.90 3.44
C LYS A 251 -10.21 23.63 3.13
N GLN A 252 -8.93 23.60 3.49
CA GLN A 252 -8.10 22.40 3.37
C GLN A 252 -8.61 21.29 4.28
N PHE A 253 -8.88 21.59 5.55
CA PHE A 253 -9.42 20.61 6.49
C PHE A 253 -10.72 19.97 5.97
N LYS A 254 -11.67 20.79 5.53
CA LYS A 254 -12.92 20.32 4.92
C LYS A 254 -12.68 19.42 3.71
N ALA A 255 -11.72 19.76 2.85
CA ALA A 255 -11.40 18.94 1.68
C ALA A 255 -10.85 17.56 2.08
N LEU A 256 -10.06 17.47 3.16
CA LEU A 256 -9.61 16.20 3.71
C LEU A 256 -10.77 15.38 4.30
N GLU A 257 -11.71 16.02 5.00
CA GLU A 257 -12.92 15.35 5.52
C GLU A 257 -13.84 14.85 4.41
N ASP A 258 -13.94 15.59 3.31
CA ASP A 258 -14.74 15.19 2.16
C ASP A 258 -14.18 13.92 1.49
N ILE A 259 -12.84 13.77 1.39
CA ILE A 259 -12.20 12.52 0.94
C ILE A 259 -12.63 11.36 1.83
N GLU A 260 -12.45 11.48 3.15
CA GLU A 260 -12.80 10.43 4.11
C GLU A 260 -14.27 10.02 4.01
N ARG A 261 -15.17 11.01 3.92
CA ARG A 261 -16.61 10.77 3.82
C ARG A 261 -16.98 10.11 2.49
N ALA A 262 -16.35 10.50 1.39
CA ALA A 262 -16.57 9.88 0.08
C ALA A 262 -16.01 8.45 0.05
N ALA A 263 -14.82 8.21 0.61
CA ALA A 263 -14.19 6.90 0.67
C ALA A 263 -15.07 5.89 1.43
N ARG A 264 -15.63 6.29 2.58
CA ARG A 264 -16.56 5.45 3.36
C ARG A 264 -17.82 5.04 2.60
N LYS A 265 -18.28 5.82 1.60
CA LYS A 265 -19.46 5.48 0.79
C LYS A 265 -19.17 4.43 -0.27
N VAL A 266 -17.91 4.25 -0.65
CA VAL A 266 -17.50 3.38 -1.77
C VAL A 266 -16.59 2.24 -1.31
N GLN A 267 -16.34 2.14 0.00
CA GLN A 267 -15.36 1.21 0.55
C GLN A 267 -15.76 -0.26 0.35
N LEU A 268 -14.76 -1.11 0.21
CA LEU A 268 -14.85 -2.57 0.27
C LEU A 268 -14.07 -3.03 1.50
N GLU A 269 -14.68 -3.89 2.31
CA GLU A 269 -14.02 -4.59 3.40
C GLU A 269 -13.55 -5.95 2.89
N ILE A 270 -12.26 -6.24 3.03
CA ILE A 270 -11.67 -7.51 2.63
C ILE A 270 -11.41 -8.34 3.89
N GLU A 271 -12.04 -9.51 3.97
CA GLU A 271 -11.72 -10.49 4.99
C GLU A 271 -10.31 -11.02 4.75
N THR A 272 -9.41 -10.78 5.70
CA THR A 272 -8.00 -11.18 5.61
C THR A 272 -7.77 -12.48 6.38
N LYS A 273 -7.05 -13.43 5.79
CA LYS A 273 -6.69 -14.72 6.38
C LYS A 273 -5.16 -14.90 6.45
N PRO A 274 -4.63 -15.70 7.39
CA PRO A 274 -3.23 -16.09 7.36
C PRO A 274 -2.85 -16.68 6.00
N GLY A 275 -1.72 -16.23 5.45
CA GLY A 275 -1.17 -16.62 4.16
C GLY A 275 -1.63 -15.81 2.97
N ASP A 276 -2.66 -14.98 3.15
CA ASP A 276 -3.12 -14.06 2.11
C ASP A 276 -2.02 -13.07 1.70
N ILE A 277 -1.80 -12.94 0.39
CA ILE A 277 -0.93 -11.93 -0.21
C ILE A 277 -1.80 -10.94 -1.00
N HIS A 278 -1.87 -9.71 -0.49
CA HIS A 278 -2.67 -8.64 -1.11
C HIS A 278 -1.82 -7.73 -1.97
N PHE A 279 -2.42 -7.20 -3.03
CA PHE A 279 -1.86 -6.17 -3.90
C PHE A 279 -2.89 -5.07 -4.12
N ILE A 280 -2.51 -3.82 -3.89
CA ILE A 280 -3.34 -2.65 -4.18
C ILE A 280 -2.55 -1.61 -4.96
N ASN A 281 -3.19 -0.98 -5.95
CA ASN A 281 -2.62 0.12 -6.70
C ASN A 281 -2.65 1.38 -5.84
N ASN A 282 -1.48 1.75 -5.34
CA ASN A 282 -1.30 2.85 -4.41
C ASN A 282 -1.61 4.22 -5.04
N LEU A 283 -1.64 4.31 -6.37
CA LEU A 283 -1.86 5.59 -7.07
C LEU A 283 -3.34 5.97 -7.11
N PHE A 284 -4.27 5.04 -6.89
CA PHE A 284 -5.69 5.37 -6.90
C PHE A 284 -6.55 4.56 -5.94
N VAL A 285 -6.05 3.52 -5.28
CA VAL A 285 -6.80 2.81 -4.24
C VAL A 285 -6.34 3.32 -2.89
N LEU A 286 -7.27 3.93 -2.14
CA LEU A 286 -7.04 4.29 -0.74
C LEU A 286 -7.22 3.06 0.12
N HIS A 287 -6.41 2.91 1.17
CA HIS A 287 -6.57 1.84 2.15
C HIS A 287 -6.62 2.40 3.56
N LYS A 288 -7.32 1.69 4.44
CA LYS A 288 -7.42 1.98 5.86
C LYS A 288 -7.43 0.68 6.66
N ARG A 289 -7.27 0.81 7.97
CA ARG A 289 -7.32 -0.32 8.90
C ARG A 289 -8.14 0.06 10.11
N ASP A 290 -9.16 -0.73 10.44
CA ASP A 290 -9.90 -0.53 11.68
C ASP A 290 -9.03 -0.86 12.91
N SER A 291 -9.47 -0.43 14.09
CA SER A 291 -8.85 -0.85 15.34
C SER A 291 -8.94 -2.37 15.52
N PHE A 292 -8.03 -2.93 16.31
CA PHE A 292 -7.99 -4.36 16.58
C PHE A 292 -7.58 -4.70 18.00
N LYS A 293 -7.82 -5.94 18.39
CA LYS A 293 -7.35 -6.51 19.65
C LYS A 293 -6.65 -7.83 19.36
N ASN A 294 -5.39 -7.91 19.76
CA ASN A 294 -4.64 -9.17 19.76
C ASN A 294 -5.14 -10.08 20.88
N GLY A 295 -5.04 -11.39 20.64
CA GLY A 295 -5.22 -12.42 21.65
C GLY A 295 -3.88 -12.92 22.19
N ASP A 296 -3.98 -13.84 23.15
CA ASP A 296 -2.82 -14.47 23.80
C ASP A 296 -2.46 -15.82 23.13
N GLY A 297 -3.34 -16.37 22.30
CA GLY A 297 -3.12 -17.60 21.56
C GLY A 297 -2.08 -17.47 20.45
N VAL A 298 -1.50 -18.61 20.06
CA VAL A 298 -0.61 -18.70 18.89
C VAL A 298 -1.38 -18.27 17.65
N GLY A 299 -0.83 -17.32 16.89
CA GLY A 299 -1.48 -16.77 15.69
C GLY A 299 -2.57 -15.73 15.94
N GLU A 300 -2.87 -15.37 17.19
CA GLU A 300 -3.87 -14.34 17.54
C GLU A 300 -3.27 -12.92 17.65
N LYS A 301 -1.97 -12.81 17.38
CA LYS A 301 -1.26 -11.53 17.28
C LYS A 301 -1.12 -11.17 15.82
N ARG A 302 -1.72 -10.04 15.42
CA ARG A 302 -1.67 -9.56 14.04
C ARG A 302 -0.24 -9.28 13.59
N HIS A 303 0.17 -9.88 12.48
CA HIS A 303 1.48 -9.67 11.85
C HIS A 303 1.32 -9.66 10.34
N LEU A 304 1.50 -8.48 9.73
CA LEU A 304 1.66 -8.34 8.29
C LEU A 304 3.08 -7.95 7.93
N VAL A 305 3.56 -8.39 6.76
CA VAL A 305 4.82 -7.96 6.17
C VAL A 305 4.51 -7.21 4.88
N ARG A 306 4.79 -5.90 4.85
CA ARG A 306 4.40 -5.01 3.75
C ARG A 306 5.61 -4.59 2.91
N MET A 307 5.37 -4.44 1.61
CA MET A 307 6.31 -3.89 0.62
C MET A 307 5.67 -2.82 -0.25
N ARG A 308 6.53 -1.99 -0.86
CA ARG A 308 6.20 -1.02 -1.90
C ARG A 308 6.85 -1.49 -3.19
N LEU A 309 6.08 -1.50 -4.27
CA LEU A 309 6.46 -2.15 -5.51
C LEU A 309 6.28 -1.23 -6.70
N ARG A 310 7.00 -1.57 -7.77
CA ARG A 310 6.88 -0.93 -9.07
C ARG A 310 7.09 -1.96 -10.15
N ASP A 311 6.36 -1.78 -11.24
CA ASP A 311 6.50 -2.60 -12.45
C ASP A 311 7.14 -1.76 -13.55
N ASP A 312 8.16 -2.27 -14.22
CA ASP A 312 8.88 -1.52 -15.25
C ASP A 312 8.08 -1.36 -16.56
N GLU A 313 7.10 -2.22 -16.80
CA GLU A 313 6.31 -2.24 -18.03
C GLU A 313 4.95 -1.55 -17.87
N LEU A 314 4.23 -1.89 -16.80
CA LEU A 314 2.88 -1.39 -16.49
C LEU A 314 2.87 -0.26 -15.46
N GLY A 315 4.04 0.13 -14.95
CA GLY A 315 4.17 1.26 -14.02
C GLY A 315 3.65 2.56 -14.63
N TRP A 316 2.93 3.34 -13.84
CA TRP A 316 2.32 4.56 -14.36
C TRP A 316 3.35 5.69 -14.48
N ASN A 317 3.12 6.57 -15.45
CA ASN A 317 3.90 7.79 -15.57
C ASN A 317 3.50 8.76 -14.45
N LEU A 318 4.48 9.19 -13.66
CA LEU A 318 4.23 10.01 -12.48
C LEU A 318 4.27 11.52 -12.81
N PRO A 319 3.35 12.31 -12.20
CA PRO A 319 3.52 13.75 -12.06
C PRO A 319 4.90 14.07 -11.48
N GLU A 320 5.52 15.16 -11.95
CA GLU A 320 6.88 15.56 -11.55
C GLU A 320 7.04 15.65 -10.03
N SER A 321 6.05 16.21 -9.33
CA SER A 321 6.06 16.38 -7.88
C SER A 321 6.02 15.08 -7.07
N LEU A 322 5.77 13.91 -7.70
CA LEU A 322 5.83 12.61 -7.03
C LEU A 322 7.14 11.86 -7.33
N ARG A 323 7.90 12.25 -8.36
CA ARG A 323 9.04 11.46 -8.85
C ARG A 323 10.16 11.29 -7.83
N LYS A 324 10.39 12.28 -6.96
CA LYS A 324 11.43 12.21 -5.93
C LYS A 324 11.23 11.02 -5.00
N GLU A 325 10.02 10.87 -4.43
CA GLU A 325 9.71 9.79 -3.49
C GLU A 325 9.85 8.39 -4.11
N TRP A 326 9.62 8.27 -5.43
CA TRP A 326 9.87 7.04 -6.17
C TRP A 326 11.35 6.83 -6.46
N ALA A 327 12.10 7.87 -6.83
CA ALA A 327 13.55 7.78 -7.01
C ALA A 327 14.24 7.36 -5.70
N ASP A 328 13.83 7.94 -4.58
CA ASP A 328 14.36 7.62 -3.25
C ASP A 328 14.01 6.19 -2.81
N ALA A 329 12.89 5.64 -3.28
CA ALA A 329 12.49 4.27 -2.97
C ALA A 329 13.12 3.21 -3.90
N PHE A 330 13.22 3.48 -5.20
CA PHE A 330 13.56 2.49 -6.23
C PHE A 330 14.89 2.76 -6.96
N GLY A 331 15.63 3.81 -6.60
CA GLY A 331 16.90 4.17 -7.21
C GLY A 331 17.95 3.07 -7.14
N ALA A 332 18.84 3.04 -8.13
CA ALA A 332 19.96 2.10 -8.17
C ALA A 332 21.03 2.47 -7.12
N GLY A 333 21.76 1.46 -6.62
CA GLY A 333 22.87 1.67 -5.68
C GLY A 333 22.47 2.11 -4.27
N LEU A 334 21.18 2.06 -3.94
CA LEU A 334 20.69 2.35 -2.59
C LEU A 334 20.94 1.16 -1.65
N ASP A 335 21.33 1.44 -0.41
CA ASP A 335 21.48 0.43 0.63
C ASP A 335 20.14 -0.28 0.89
N LYS A 336 20.19 -1.61 1.01
CA LYS A 336 19.02 -2.47 1.23
C LYS A 336 19.23 -3.31 2.49
N LEU A 337 18.28 -3.22 3.42
CA LEU A 337 18.26 -3.99 4.65
C LEU A 337 17.02 -4.90 4.65
N TRP A 338 17.27 -6.21 4.72
CA TRP A 338 16.23 -7.24 4.72
C TRP A 338 16.10 -7.84 6.11
N HIS A 339 14.98 -7.55 6.76
CA HIS A 339 14.64 -8.14 8.06
C HIS A 339 13.50 -9.12 7.84
N VAL A 340 13.79 -10.42 7.94
CA VAL A 340 12.78 -11.48 7.78
C VAL A 340 11.83 -11.51 8.97
N ASP A 341 12.29 -11.10 10.15
CA ASP A 341 11.49 -10.97 11.35
C ASP A 341 11.61 -9.58 11.96
N PRO A 342 10.64 -9.17 12.81
CA PRO A 342 10.77 -7.93 13.55
C PRO A 342 12.06 -7.95 14.39
N MET A 343 12.94 -6.96 14.19
CA MET A 343 14.09 -6.79 15.06
C MET A 343 13.64 -6.43 16.50
N PRO A 344 14.37 -6.87 17.54
CA PRO A 344 14.12 -6.44 18.92
C PRO A 344 14.13 -4.91 19.05
N GLU A 345 13.38 -4.36 20.03
CA GLU A 345 13.35 -2.92 20.31
C GLU A 345 14.77 -2.34 20.46
N GLY A 346 15.02 -1.20 19.82
CA GLY A 346 16.32 -0.50 19.79
C GLY A 346 17.01 -0.49 18.43
N TYR A 347 16.66 -1.41 17.52
CA TYR A 347 17.15 -1.41 16.14
C TYR A 347 16.19 -0.75 15.13
N PHE A 348 14.91 -0.61 15.50
CA PHE A 348 13.98 0.22 14.74
C PHE A 348 14.29 1.71 14.98
N PRO A 349 14.56 2.53 13.95
CA PRO A 349 14.10 3.90 14.06
C PRO A 349 12.58 3.85 14.15
N LEU A 350 12.05 4.39 15.23
CA LEU A 350 10.74 5.02 15.11
C LEU A 350 10.86 6.00 13.95
N ARG A 351 10.11 5.81 12.85
CA ARG A 351 9.98 6.90 11.86
C ARG A 351 9.56 8.13 12.65
N SER A 352 10.29 9.24 12.49
CA SER A 352 9.95 10.50 13.16
C SER A 352 8.56 10.99 12.75
N TYR A 353 8.03 10.49 11.64
CA TYR A 353 6.74 10.87 11.07
C TYR A 353 5.94 9.67 10.54
N PRO A 354 4.60 9.76 10.52
CA PRO A 354 3.71 8.70 10.07
C PRO A 354 3.58 8.68 8.53
N ASN A 355 2.94 7.64 7.99
CA ASN A 355 2.64 7.52 6.56
C ASN A 355 1.61 8.56 6.10
#